data_AF-A0A3C0RCR4-F1
#
_entry.id   AF-A0A3C0RCR4-F1
#
_cell.length_a   1.000
_cell.length_b   1.000
_cell.length_c   1.000
_cell.angle_alpha   90.00
_cell.angle_beta   90.00
_cell.angle_gamma   90.00
#
_symmetry.space_group_name_H-M   'P 1'
#
loop_
_entity.id
_entity.type
_entity.pdbx_description
1 polymer ?
#
loop_
_entity_poly.entity_id
_entity_poly.type
_entity_poly.pdbx_seq_one_letter_code
_entity_poly.pdbx_strand_id
1 'polypeptide(L)'
;MDIAAAVKVRDNYYGKVFEEVAQLIQSNSALRGVNFWAWGGEGRPAQSGGYWKKGDAYIGDPPHEQQGWYSVYDTDKSTIQLIGTHAAKINSRN
;
A
#
# COMPACT_ATOMS: atom_id res chain seq x y z
N MET A 1 13.28 3.44 8.97
CA MET A 1 12.24 2.55 9.51
C MET A 1 12.60 1.12 9.12
N ASP A 2 12.33 0.10 9.95
CA ASP A 2 12.65 -1.30 9.63
C ASP A 2 11.63 -1.87 8.64
N ILE A 3 12.07 -2.48 7.54
CA ILE A 3 11.19 -3.16 6.57
C ILE A 3 10.50 -4.40 7.14
N ALA A 4 10.97 -4.94 8.25
CA ALA A 4 10.30 -6.01 9.00
C ALA A 4 9.34 -5.47 10.09
N ALA A 5 9.18 -4.15 10.20
CA ALA A 5 8.28 -3.57 11.19
C ALA A 5 6.83 -4.02 10.96
N ALA A 6 6.10 -4.24 12.05
CA ALA A 6 4.72 -4.67 11.98
C ALA A 6 3.82 -3.59 11.33
N VAL A 7 2.94 -4.04 10.44
CA VAL A 7 2.13 -3.15 9.58
C VAL A 7 0.71 -2.92 10.10
N LYS A 8 0.46 -3.24 11.37
CA LYS A 8 -0.88 -3.23 11.99
C LYS A 8 -1.59 -1.87 11.88
N VAL A 9 -0.85 -0.77 12.05
CA VAL A 9 -1.43 0.58 11.96
C VAL A 9 -1.79 0.92 10.52
N ARG A 10 -0.94 0.54 9.56
CA ARG A 10 -1.22 0.68 8.12
C ARG A 10 -2.46 -0.13 7.74
N ASP A 11 -2.55 -1.38 8.16
CA ASP A 11 -3.69 -2.26 7.85
C ASP A 11 -5.00 -1.70 8.42
N ASN A 12 -5.00 -1.21 9.67
CA ASN A 12 -6.18 -0.57 10.26
C ASN A 12 -6.59 0.71 9.51
N TYR A 13 -5.61 1.53 9.11
CA TYR A 13 -5.88 2.73 8.34
C TYR A 13 -6.45 2.40 6.95
N TYR A 14 -5.79 1.50 6.22
CA TYR A 14 -6.24 1.04 4.90
C TYR A 14 -7.65 0.43 4.98
N GLY A 15 -7.94 -0.38 5.99
CA GLY A 15 -9.26 -1.00 6.15
C GLY A 15 -10.37 0.03 6.29
N LYS A 16 -10.16 1.06 7.11
CA LYS A 16 -11.12 2.16 7.28
C LYS A 16 -11.32 2.96 5.99
N VAL A 17 -10.23 3.33 5.32
CA VAL A 17 -10.29 4.11 4.08
C VAL A 17 -10.96 3.31 2.96
N PHE A 18 -10.56 2.06 2.76
CA PHE A 18 -11.12 1.23 1.70
C PHE A 18 -12.59 0.87 1.94
N GLU A 19 -13.01 0.71 3.19
CA GLU A 19 -14.42 0.53 3.52
C GLU A 19 -15.24 1.77 3.19
N GLU A 20 -14.77 2.97 3.56
CA GLU A 20 -15.42 4.24 3.21
C GLU A 20 -15.50 4.42 1.69
N VAL A 21 -14.42 4.14 0.96
CA VAL A 21 -14.40 4.19 -0.51
C VAL A 21 -15.45 3.25 -1.09
N ALA A 22 -15.53 2.00 -0.59
CA ALA A 22 -16.53 1.04 -1.05
C ALA A 22 -17.96 1.52 -0.76
N GLN A 23 -18.23 2.11 0.41
CA GLN A 23 -19.54 2.66 0.77
C GLN A 23 -19.94 3.86 -0.11
N LEU A 24 -19.01 4.78 -0.37
CA LEU A 24 -19.23 5.93 -1.25
C LEU A 24 -19.46 5.52 -2.70
N ILE A 25 -18.73 4.50 -3.18
CA ILE A 25 -19.01 3.91 -4.48
C ILE A 25 -20.40 3.27 -4.46
N GLN A 26 -20.75 2.57 -3.37
CA GLN A 26 -22.04 1.92 -3.21
C GLN A 26 -23.25 2.87 -3.17
N SER A 27 -23.07 4.07 -2.64
CA SER A 27 -24.10 5.12 -2.57
C SER A 27 -24.21 5.97 -3.84
N ASN A 28 -23.51 5.59 -4.92
CA ASN A 28 -23.51 6.33 -6.20
C ASN A 28 -22.95 7.76 -6.07
N SER A 29 -21.97 7.97 -5.18
CA SER A 29 -21.21 9.24 -5.09
C SER A 29 -20.41 9.51 -6.39
N ALA A 30 -19.57 10.54 -6.44
CA ALA A 30 -18.64 10.76 -7.56
C ALA A 30 -17.31 9.98 -7.41
N LEU A 31 -17.03 9.42 -6.23
CA LEU A 31 -15.80 8.66 -5.99
C LEU A 31 -15.86 7.33 -6.73
N ARG A 32 -14.77 6.94 -7.41
CA ARG A 32 -14.72 5.73 -8.26
C ARG A 32 -13.60 4.77 -7.93
N GLY A 33 -12.77 5.08 -6.94
CA GLY A 33 -11.69 4.20 -6.54
C GLY A 33 -10.66 4.92 -5.67
N VAL A 34 -9.57 4.22 -5.40
CA VAL A 34 -8.44 4.67 -4.60
C VAL A 34 -7.19 3.93 -5.07
N ASN A 35 -6.04 4.61 -5.04
CA ASN A 35 -4.73 3.99 -5.24
C ASN A 35 -3.94 4.18 -3.95
N PHE A 36 -3.40 3.10 -3.40
CA PHE A 36 -2.50 3.21 -2.26
C PHE A 36 -1.11 3.64 -2.75
N TRP A 37 -0.43 4.43 -1.92
CA TRP A 37 0.99 4.72 -2.10
C TRP A 37 1.78 3.86 -1.10
N ALA A 38 2.68 2.98 -1.54
CA ALA A 38 2.97 2.59 -2.93
C ALA A 38 3.37 1.10 -2.98
N TRP A 39 3.51 0.55 -4.19
CA TRP A 39 3.91 -0.85 -4.36
C TRP A 39 5.45 -1.00 -4.38
N GLY A 40 5.99 -1.75 -3.42
CA GLY A 40 7.41 -2.12 -3.38
C GLY A 40 7.69 -3.49 -4.01
N GLY A 41 6.69 -4.39 -4.03
CA GLY A 41 6.83 -5.73 -4.59
C GLY A 41 7.99 -6.50 -3.97
N GLU A 42 8.79 -7.15 -4.81
CA GLU A 42 9.95 -7.96 -4.43
C GLU A 42 11.19 -7.10 -4.07
N GLY A 43 11.17 -5.80 -4.39
CA GLY A 43 12.29 -4.90 -4.11
C GLY A 43 12.52 -4.74 -2.61
N ARG A 44 13.77 -4.56 -2.19
CA ARG A 44 14.14 -4.26 -0.80
C ARG A 44 15.20 -3.17 -0.75
N PRO A 45 15.12 -2.25 0.23
CA PRO A 45 16.16 -1.26 0.40
C PRO A 45 17.48 -1.94 0.75
N ALA A 46 18.57 -1.46 0.16
CA ALA A 46 19.92 -1.89 0.54
C ALA A 46 20.22 -1.59 2.02
N GLN A 47 19.65 -0.51 2.54
CA GLN A 47 19.69 -0.14 3.95
C GLN A 47 18.30 0.36 4.39
N SER A 48 17.73 -0.28 5.41
CA SER A 48 16.40 0.08 5.92
C SER A 48 16.34 1.54 6.39
N GLY A 49 15.45 2.35 5.83
CA GLY A 49 15.35 3.79 6.13
C GLY A 49 16.47 4.65 5.55
N GLY A 50 17.35 4.10 4.71
CA GLY A 50 18.31 4.87 3.92
C GLY A 50 17.65 5.54 2.71
N TYR A 51 18.37 6.43 2.02
CA TYR A 51 17.95 6.97 0.73
C TYR A 51 18.45 6.08 -0.41
N TRP A 52 17.67 6.01 -1.49
CA TRP A 52 18.05 5.27 -2.69
C TRP A 52 19.35 5.80 -3.28
N LYS A 53 20.21 4.89 -3.74
CA LYS A 53 21.42 5.18 -4.51
C LYS A 53 21.37 4.47 -5.85
N LYS A 54 22.15 4.99 -6.81
CA LYS A 54 22.29 4.35 -8.11
C LYS A 54 22.74 2.89 -7.95
N GLY A 55 21.90 1.98 -8.44
CA GLY A 55 22.13 0.52 -8.35
C GLY A 55 21.27 -0.18 -7.30
N ASP A 56 20.63 0.57 -6.40
CA ASP A 56 19.67 0.00 -5.45
C ASP A 56 18.38 -0.40 -6.19
N ALA A 57 17.71 -1.44 -5.68
CA ALA A 57 16.43 -1.89 -6.20
C ALA A 57 15.40 -0.76 -6.14
N TYR A 58 14.58 -0.63 -7.19
CA TYR A 58 13.44 0.27 -7.17
C TYR A 58 12.32 -0.33 -6.31
N ILE A 59 11.72 0.51 -5.48
CA ILE A 59 10.51 0.24 -4.71
C ILE A 59 9.55 1.43 -4.89
N GLY A 60 8.43 1.42 -4.17
CA GLY A 60 7.42 2.47 -4.26
C GLY A 60 7.86 3.80 -3.66
N ASP A 61 8.84 3.80 -2.75
CA ASP A 61 9.38 5.00 -2.13
C ASP A 61 10.38 5.71 -3.08
N PRO A 62 10.11 6.92 -3.57
CA PRO A 62 10.97 7.63 -4.51
C PRO A 62 12.32 8.01 -3.89
N PRO A 63 13.36 8.30 -4.71
CA PRO A 63 14.72 8.49 -4.21
C PRO A 63 14.95 9.63 -3.20
N HIS A 64 14.05 10.60 -3.13
CA HIS A 64 14.10 11.69 -2.16
C HIS A 64 13.46 11.34 -0.81
N GLU A 65 12.84 10.17 -0.70
CA GLU A 65 12.24 9.63 0.52
C GLU A 65 13.08 8.45 1.06
N GLN A 66 12.93 8.18 2.36
CA GLN A 66 13.52 7.01 2.98
C GLN A 66 12.92 5.73 2.39
N GLN A 67 13.77 4.78 2.06
CA GLN A 67 13.37 3.51 1.45
C GLN A 67 12.78 2.57 2.52
N GLY A 68 11.57 2.07 2.28
CA GLY A 68 10.76 1.32 3.24
C GLY A 68 9.89 2.19 4.13
N TRP A 69 9.54 3.40 3.69
CA TRP A 69 8.66 4.29 4.44
C TRP A 69 7.19 3.97 4.22
N TYR A 70 6.77 3.85 2.95
CA TYR A 70 5.38 3.60 2.57
C TYR A 70 5.19 2.36 1.68
N SER A 71 6.26 1.85 1.07
CA SER A 71 6.20 0.65 0.23
C SER A 71 5.46 -0.51 0.92
N VAL A 72 4.50 -1.09 0.20
CA VAL A 72 3.89 -2.40 0.50
C VAL A 72 4.70 -3.46 -0.23
N TYR A 73 5.29 -4.38 0.52
CA TYR A 73 6.12 -5.45 -0.02
C TYR A 73 5.29 -6.71 -0.29
N ASP A 74 5.80 -7.59 -1.17
CA ASP A 74 5.21 -8.91 -1.47
C ASP A 74 5.04 -9.80 -0.22
N THR A 75 5.84 -9.56 0.81
CA THR A 75 5.77 -10.26 2.10
C THR A 75 4.72 -9.70 3.07
N ASP A 76 4.11 -8.55 2.78
CA ASP A 76 3.09 -7.90 3.62
C ASP A 76 1.71 -8.54 3.42
N LYS A 77 1.62 -9.84 3.71
CA LYS A 77 0.46 -10.69 3.38
C LYS A 77 -0.87 -10.13 3.88
N SER A 78 -0.91 -9.55 5.08
CA SER A 78 -2.13 -8.96 5.64
C SER A 78 -2.57 -7.72 4.86
N THR A 79 -1.64 -6.83 4.52
CA THR A 79 -1.90 -5.63 3.72
C THR A 79 -2.38 -6.03 2.31
N ILE A 80 -1.73 -7.02 1.67
CA ILE A 80 -2.10 -7.52 0.34
C ILE A 80 -3.49 -8.14 0.35
N GLN A 81 -3.80 -8.99 1.33
CA GLN A 81 -5.12 -9.61 1.47
C GLN A 81 -6.22 -8.56 1.64
N LEU A 82 -5.96 -7.52 2.43
CA LEU A 82 -6.88 -6.40 2.65
C LEU A 82 -7.14 -5.64 1.34
N ILE A 83 -6.08 -5.27 0.60
CA ILE A 83 -6.18 -4.62 -0.71
C ILE A 83 -7.01 -5.47 -1.68
N GLY A 84 -6.70 -6.77 -1.80
CA GLY A 84 -7.41 -7.67 -2.70
C GLY A 84 -8.90 -7.83 -2.35
N THR A 85 -9.22 -7.93 -1.06
CA THR A 85 -10.60 -8.03 -0.57
C THR A 85 -11.42 -6.79 -0.94
N HIS A 86 -10.88 -5.60 -0.70
CA HIS A 86 -11.58 -4.36 -1.01
C HIS A 86 -11.62 -4.06 -2.51
N ALA A 87 -10.58 -4.39 -3.27
CA ALA A 87 -10.61 -4.27 -4.73
C ALA A 87 -11.72 -5.14 -5.33
N ALA A 88 -11.87 -6.38 -4.87
CA ALA A 88 -12.96 -7.25 -5.30
C ALA A 88 -14.34 -6.69 -4.94
N LYS A 89 -14.50 -6.15 -3.72
CA LYS A 89 -15.75 -5.49 -3.26
C LYS A 89 -16.10 -4.25 -4.08
N ILE A 90 -15.11 -3.46 -4.49
CA ILE A 90 -15.31 -2.27 -5.33
C ILE A 90 -15.71 -2.68 -6.75
N ASN A 91 -15.08 -3.72 -7.31
CA ASN A 91 -15.30 -4.17 -8.67
C ASN A 91 -16.60 -4.97 -8.87
N SER A 92 -17.21 -5.51 -7.81
CA SER A 92 -18.44 -6.32 -7.91
C SER A 92 -19.73 -5.51 -8.14
N ARG A 93 -19.61 -4.18 -8.30
CA ARG A 93 -20.75 -3.31 -8.60
C ARG A 93 -21.05 -3.36 -10.11
N ASN A 94 -22.04 -4.17 -10.48
CA ASN A 94 -22.71 -4.15 -11.79
C ASN A 94 -23.70 -2.99 -11.89
#